data_AF-A0A5E4J4Z5-F1
#
_entry.id   AF-A0A5E4J4Z5-F1
#
_cell.length_a   1.000
_cell.length_b   1.000
_cell.length_c   1.000
_cell.angle_alpha   90.00
_cell.angle_beta   90.00
_cell.angle_gamma   90.00
#
_symmetry.space_group_name_H-M   'P 1'
#
loop_
_entity.id
_entity.type
_entity.pdbx_description
1 polymer ?
#
loop_
_entity_poly.entity_id
_entity_poly.type
_entity_poly.pdbx_seq_one_letter_code
_entity_poly.pdbx_strand_id
1 'polypeptide(L)'
;MPLAIVLAVSFITFLILKINDNAMSTASLLVEIDPKVRDRLDHLKLHPTESYSDVIDRLASIILDEEPLDSETEKKIDEALKDLKEGRSFTSQEVRKMLESS
;
A
#
# COMPACT_ATOMS: atom_id res chain seq x y z
N MET A 1 -38.94 -19.25 23.22
CA MET A 1 -37.86 -18.29 22.90
C MET A 1 -38.47 -17.03 22.32
N PRO A 2 -38.08 -15.82 22.77
CA PRO A 2 -38.67 -14.59 22.27
C PRO A 2 -38.28 -14.36 20.81
N LEU A 3 -39.26 -14.01 19.97
CA LEU A 3 -39.12 -13.74 18.53
C LEU A 3 -38.01 -12.72 18.23
N ALA A 4 -37.74 -11.80 19.16
CA ALA A 4 -36.67 -10.82 19.10
C ALA A 4 -35.26 -11.44 19.02
N ILE A 5 -35.01 -12.55 19.71
CA ILE A 5 -33.70 -13.23 19.67
C ILE A 5 -33.48 -13.92 18.33
N VAL A 6 -34.53 -14.52 17.77
CA VAL A 6 -34.45 -15.18 16.44
C VAL A 6 -34.16 -14.13 15.36
N LEU A 7 -34.85 -12.99 15.40
CA LEU A 7 -34.59 -11.87 14.49
C LEU A 7 -33.18 -11.32 14.63
N ALA A 8 -32.68 -11.13 15.86
CA ALA A 8 -31.34 -10.63 16.10
C ALA A 8 -30.26 -11.59 15.58
N VAL A 9 -30.40 -12.89 15.82
CA VAL A 9 -29.44 -13.90 15.33
C VAL A 9 -29.49 -14.01 13.81
N SER A 10 -30.68 -14.01 13.20
CA SER A 10 -30.81 -13.99 11.73
C SER A 10 -30.18 -12.74 11.11
N PHE A 11 -30.32 -11.58 11.77
CA PHE A 11 -29.75 -10.33 11.30
C PHE A 11 -28.21 -10.30 11.41
N ILE A 12 -27.67 -10.83 12.53
CA ILE A 12 -26.22 -10.96 12.73
C ILE A 12 -25.63 -11.92 11.68
N THR A 13 -26.26 -13.07 11.44
CA THR A 13 -25.81 -14.03 10.41
C THR A 13 -25.87 -13.42 9.01
N PHE A 14 -26.90 -12.61 8.70
CA PHE A 14 -27.01 -11.89 7.43
C PHE A 14 -25.91 -10.86 7.23
N LEU A 15 -25.55 -10.11 8.29
CA LEU A 15 -24.44 -9.16 8.27
C LEU A 15 -23.09 -9.86 8.05
N ILE A 16 -22.84 -10.99 8.72
CA ILE A 16 -21.59 -11.75 8.57
C ILE A 16 -21.45 -12.30 7.13
N LEU A 17 -22.54 -12.80 6.54
CA LEU A 17 -22.54 -13.23 5.13
C LEU A 17 -22.29 -12.07 4.16
N LYS A 18 -22.89 -10.90 4.39
CA LYS A 18 -22.69 -9.70 3.57
C LYS A 18 -21.26 -9.15 3.61
N ILE A 19 -20.55 -9.34 4.72
CA ILE A 19 -19.14 -8.93 4.86
C ILE A 19 -18.21 -9.93 4.16
N ASN A 20 -18.59 -11.21 4.06
CA ASN A 20 -17.77 -12.26 3.44
C ASN A 20 -17.91 -12.33 1.90
N ASP A 21 -18.94 -11.71 1.32
CA ASP A 21 -19.09 -11.52 -0.13
C ASP A 21 -18.14 -10.41 -0.63
N ASN A 22 -16.83 -10.62 -0.51
CA ASN A 22 -15.77 -9.84 -1.15
C ASN A 22 -15.71 -10.08 -2.68
N ALA A 23 -16.85 -10.28 -3.33
CA ALA A 23 -16.96 -10.20 -4.77
C ALA A 23 -17.20 -8.73 -5.14
N MET A 24 -16.10 -7.98 -5.30
CA MET A 24 -15.99 -6.71 -6.04
C MET A 24 -17.27 -5.84 -6.02
N SER A 25 -17.67 -5.38 -4.84
CA SER A 25 -18.70 -4.34 -4.71
C SER A 25 -17.99 -3.02 -4.56
N THR A 26 -17.84 -2.27 -5.65
CA THR A 26 -17.43 -0.86 -5.59
C THR A 26 -18.61 -0.02 -5.08
N ALA A 27 -18.97 -0.23 -3.81
CA ALA A 27 -19.88 0.67 -3.12
C ALA A 27 -19.18 2.02 -2.99
N SER A 28 -19.60 2.99 -3.80
CA SER A 28 -19.10 4.36 -3.71
C SER A 28 -19.81 5.07 -2.57
N LEU A 29 -19.04 5.54 -1.59
CA LEU A 29 -19.50 6.36 -0.48
C LEU A 29 -19.01 7.79 -0.70
N LEU A 30 -19.89 8.77 -0.52
CA LEU A 30 -19.50 10.17 -0.47
C LEU A 30 -18.99 10.48 0.94
N VAL A 31 -17.72 10.89 1.03
CA VAL A 31 -17.09 11.29 2.28
C VAL A 31 -16.84 12.79 2.23
N GLU A 32 -17.34 13.51 3.24
CA GLU A 32 -17.01 14.91 3.42
C GLU A 32 -15.64 15.02 4.11
N ILE A 33 -14.74 15.84 3.56
CA ILE A 33 -13.42 16.09 4.11
C ILE A 33 -13.17 17.59 4.22
N ASP A 34 -12.37 17.99 5.20
CA ASP A 34 -11.94 19.38 5.35
C ASP A 34 -11.21 19.84 4.07
N PRO A 35 -11.48 21.07 3.55
CA PRO A 35 -10.83 21.58 2.35
C PRO A 35 -9.29 21.53 2.41
N LYS A 36 -8.69 21.74 3.59
CA LYS A 36 -7.24 21.64 3.79
C LYS A 36 -6.74 20.20 3.62
N VAL A 37 -7.55 19.21 4.00
CA VAL A 37 -7.21 17.79 3.79
C VAL A 37 -7.27 17.47 2.30
N ARG A 38 -8.29 17.95 1.58
CA ARG A 38 -8.36 17.83 0.12
C ARG A 38 -7.13 18.44 -0.55
N ASP A 39 -6.73 19.65 -0.15
CA ASP A 39 -5.56 20.31 -0.74
C ASP A 39 -4.27 19.51 -0.48
N ARG A 40 -4.12 18.89 0.70
CA ARG A 40 -3.01 17.96 0.97
C ARG A 40 -3.06 16.73 0.07
N LEU A 41 -4.23 16.14 -0.13
CA LEU A 41 -4.38 15.00 -1.03
C LEU A 41 -4.01 15.36 -2.46
N ASP A 42 -4.31 16.58 -2.93
CA ASP A 42 -3.88 17.05 -4.25
C ASP A 42 -2.35 17.12 -4.40
N HIS A 43 -1.64 17.52 -3.35
CA HIS A 43 -0.16 17.54 -3.36
C HIS A 43 0.46 16.14 -3.30
N LEU A 44 -0.29 15.14 -2.83
CA LEU A 44 0.17 13.75 -2.71
C LEU A 44 -0.09 12.92 -3.97
N LYS A 45 -0.79 13.48 -4.97
CA LYS A 45 -0.99 12.83 -6.26
C LYS A 45 0.34 12.65 -7.01
N LEU A 46 0.59 11.45 -7.49
CA LEU A 46 1.72 11.10 -8.37
C LEU A 46 1.46 11.56 -9.80
N HIS A 47 0.20 11.52 -10.23
CA HIS A 47 -0.22 12.02 -11.55
C HIS A 47 -1.52 12.82 -11.46
N PRO A 48 -1.76 13.80 -12.36
CA PRO A 48 -2.92 14.68 -12.27
C PRO A 48 -4.29 13.95 -12.26
N THR A 49 -4.34 12.74 -12.81
CA THR A 49 -5.56 11.92 -12.95
C THR A 49 -5.76 10.90 -11.84
N GLU A 50 -4.86 10.82 -10.85
CA GLU A 50 -4.96 9.88 -9.72
C GLU A 50 -6.20 10.23 -8.89
N SER A 51 -7.02 9.22 -8.56
CA SER A 51 -8.21 9.45 -7.74
C SER A 51 -7.82 9.63 -6.28
N TYR A 52 -8.63 10.34 -5.50
CA TYR A 52 -8.39 10.41 -4.04
C TYR A 52 -8.50 9.04 -3.37
N SER A 53 -9.28 8.11 -3.93
CA SER A 53 -9.35 6.75 -3.42
C SER A 53 -7.99 6.05 -3.54
N ASP A 54 -7.32 6.19 -4.69
CA ASP A 54 -6.01 5.58 -4.92
C ASP A 54 -4.94 6.22 -4.03
N VAL A 55 -4.98 7.55 -3.85
CA VAL A 55 -4.09 8.25 -2.92
C VAL A 55 -4.28 7.74 -1.49
N ILE A 56 -5.54 7.64 -1.03
CA ILE A 56 -5.87 7.20 0.33
C ILE A 56 -5.45 5.74 0.54
N ASP A 57 -5.76 4.86 -0.42
CA ASP A 57 -5.41 3.44 -0.36
C ASP A 57 -3.89 3.27 -0.26
N ARG A 58 -3.13 3.94 -1.13
CA ARG A 58 -1.66 3.92 -1.08
C ARG A 58 -1.10 4.39 0.26
N LEU A 59 -1.63 5.48 0.81
CA LEU A 59 -1.19 5.98 2.13
C LEU A 59 -1.56 4.99 3.23
N ALA A 60 -2.74 4.38 3.18
CA ALA A 60 -3.17 3.37 4.13
C ALA A 60 -2.29 2.13 4.03
N SER A 61 -1.94 1.67 2.83
CA SER A 61 -1.01 0.56 2.63
C SER A 61 0.34 0.87 3.27
N ILE A 62 0.93 2.06 3.05
CA ILE A 62 2.23 2.40 3.67
C ILE A 62 2.19 2.34 5.21
N ILE A 63 1.05 2.68 5.82
CA ILE A 63 0.90 2.73 7.28
C ILE A 63 0.55 1.37 7.86
N LEU A 64 -0.29 0.60 7.16
CA LEU A 64 -0.84 -0.68 7.62
C LEU A 64 0.02 -1.88 7.20
N ASP A 65 0.82 -1.73 6.15
CA ASP A 65 1.78 -2.73 5.71
C ASP A 65 3.02 -2.65 6.62
N GLU A 66 2.90 -3.31 7.77
CA GLU A 66 4.00 -3.52 8.72
C GLU A 66 4.88 -4.71 8.30
N GLU A 67 5.20 -4.89 7.01
CA GLU A 67 6.28 -5.82 6.65
C GLU A 67 7.61 -5.07 6.83
N PRO A 68 8.32 -5.24 7.96
CA PRO A 68 9.66 -4.68 8.09
C PRO A 68 10.52 -5.27 6.98
N LEU A 69 11.44 -4.46 6.44
CA LEU A 69 12.50 -4.99 5.60
C LEU A 69 13.16 -6.15 6.36
N ASP A 70 13.25 -7.30 5.70
CA ASP A 70 13.93 -8.42 6.32
C ASP A 70 15.41 -8.06 6.56
N SER A 71 15.98 -8.61 7.63
CA SER A 71 17.34 -8.28 8.03
C SER A 71 18.41 -8.58 6.96
N GLU A 72 18.15 -9.49 6.02
CA GLU A 72 19.07 -9.78 4.92
C GLU A 72 19.04 -8.64 3.89
N THR A 73 17.85 -8.16 3.54
CA THR A 73 17.66 -7.01 2.67
C THR A 73 18.25 -5.74 3.27
N GLU A 74 18.01 -5.48 4.56
CA GLU A 74 18.61 -4.33 5.26
C GLU A 74 20.15 -4.38 5.22
N LYS A 75 20.74 -5.54 5.50
CA LYS A 75 22.19 -5.74 5.45
C LYS A 75 22.77 -5.52 4.04
N LYS A 76 22.08 -6.00 2.99
CA LYS A 76 22.49 -5.77 1.60
C LYS A 76 22.46 -4.29 1.22
N ILE A 77 21.46 -3.55 1.71
CA ILE A 77 21.38 -2.10 1.51
C ILE A 77 22.58 -1.41 2.18
N ASP A 78 22.90 -1.76 3.43
CA ASP A 78 24.04 -1.20 4.15
C ASP A 78 25.38 -1.50 3.48
N GLU A 79 25.57 -2.72 2.99
CA GLU A 79 26.76 -3.13 2.24
C GLU A 79 26.89 -2.32 0.94
N ALA A 80 25.80 -2.19 0.18
CA ALA A 80 25.78 -1.39 -1.05
C ALA A 80 26.08 0.09 -0.78
N LEU A 81 25.54 0.66 0.30
CA LEU A 81 25.82 2.04 0.71
C LEU A 81 27.28 2.22 1.12
N LYS A 82 27.88 1.24 1.80
CA LYS A 82 29.30 1.26 2.16
C LYS A 82 30.18 1.21 0.92
N ASP A 83 29.86 0.36 -0.04
CA ASP A 83 30.58 0.26 -1.30
C ASP A 83 30.53 1.57 -2.10
N LEU A 84 29.36 2.22 -2.17
CA LEU A 84 29.22 3.55 -2.77
C LEU A 84 30.09 4.60 -2.07
N LYS A 85 30.10 4.63 -0.73
CA LYS A 85 30.93 5.56 0.05
C LYS A 85 32.43 5.33 -0.15
N GLU A 86 32.85 4.08 -0.29
CA GLU A 86 34.23 3.69 -0.48
C GLU A 86 34.65 3.70 -1.97
N GLY A 87 33.78 4.19 -2.86
CA GLY A 87 34.05 4.33 -4.30
C GLY A 87 34.09 3.00 -5.06
N ARG A 88 33.64 1.91 -4.45
CA ARG A 88 33.55 0.58 -5.04
C ARG A 88 32.23 0.39 -5.77
N SER A 89 31.97 1.21 -6.77
CA SER A 89 30.78 1.12 -7.60
C SER A 89 31.16 1.07 -9.07
N PHE A 90 30.45 0.27 -9.85
CA PHE A 90 30.59 0.24 -11.30
C PHE A 90 29.42 0.97 -11.94
N THR A 91 29.72 1.72 -12.99
CA THR A 91 28.71 2.26 -13.90
C THR A 91 28.12 1.16 -14.76
N SER A 92 26.92 1.38 -15.30
CA SER A 92 26.28 0.40 -16.19
C SER A 92 27.13 0.07 -17.43
N GLN A 93 27.94 1.02 -17.91
CA GLN A 93 28.85 0.82 -19.04
C GLN A 93 30.03 -0.09 -18.69
N GLU A 94 30.59 0.07 -17.49
CA GLU A 94 31.69 -0.79 -17.00
C GLU A 94 31.23 -2.22 -16.79
N VAL A 95 30.08 -2.40 -16.12
CA VAL A 95 29.48 -3.74 -15.93
C VAL A 95 29.24 -4.42 -17.27
N ARG A 96 28.68 -3.68 -18.24
CA ARG A 96 28.42 -4.23 -19.58
C ARG A 96 29.70 -4.70 -20.27
N LYS A 97 30.78 -3.93 -20.21
CA LYS A 97 32.08 -4.33 -20.76
C LYS A 97 32.63 -5.59 -20.08
N MET A 98 32.51 -5.71 -18.76
CA MET A 98 32.97 -6.90 -18.03
C MET A 98 32.24 -8.16 -18.48
N LEU A 99 30.92 -8.08 -18.66
CA LEU A 99 30.07 -9.18 -19.10
C LEU A 99 30.29 -9.56 -20.57
N GLU A 100 30.59 -8.59 -21.44
CA GLU A 100 30.93 -8.85 -22.86
C GLU A 100 32.35 -9.40 -23.04
N SER A 101 33.21 -9.28 -22.01
CA SER A 101 34.61 -9.75 -22.01
C SER A 101 34.86 -11.08 -21.28
N SER A 102 33.82 -11.67 -20.66
CA SER A 102 33.86 -12.98 -19.98
C SER A 102 33.23 -14.07 -20.84
#